data_AF-A0A0B7MGR7-F1
#
_entry.id   AF-A0A0B7MGR7-F1
#
_cell.length_a   1.000
_cell.length_b   1.000
_cell.length_c   1.000
_cell.angle_alpha   90.00
_cell.angle_beta   90.00
_cell.angle_gamma   90.00
#
_symmetry.space_group_name_H-M   'P 1'
#
loop_
_entity.id
_entity.type
_entity.pdbx_description
1 polymer ?
#
loop_
_entity_poly.entity_id
_entity_poly.type
_entity_poly.pdbx_seq_one_letter_code
_entity_poly.pdbx_strand_id
1 'polypeptide(L)'
;MQKQLKVTETTEEERVDKNDKKKLTAADLDQVRRLEGFPLGRDEEIIKLSDPPYYTACPNPFLLNFVDRYGKPFDSAADNYHREPFASDVSEGKNDPIYNAHSYHTKVPHRAIMRYILHYTEPGDLIFDGFCGTGMTGVAAQLCGSPDPELKLQVEQEIPGVKWGARRAVLGGSLTCSHIHCL
;
A
#
# COMPACT_ATOMS: atom_id res chain seq x y z
N MET A 1 12.28 -19.01 31.49
CA MET A 1 10.90 -18.82 30.98
C MET A 1 10.98 -18.22 29.59
N GLN A 2 10.93 -19.06 28.55
CA GLN A 2 10.85 -18.62 27.16
C GLN A 2 9.44 -18.10 26.91
N LYS A 3 9.28 -16.79 26.67
CA LYS A 3 8.02 -16.23 26.20
C LYS A 3 7.89 -16.55 24.71
N GLN A 4 6.96 -17.44 24.41
CA GLN A 4 6.55 -17.82 23.07
C GLN A 4 5.97 -16.58 22.37
N LEU A 5 6.62 -16.16 21.29
CA LEU A 5 6.14 -15.10 20.40
C LEU A 5 4.86 -15.62 19.73
N LYS A 6 3.69 -15.13 20.13
CA LYS A 6 2.43 -15.42 19.44
C LYS A 6 2.45 -14.68 18.11
N VAL A 7 2.74 -15.41 17.03
CA VAL A 7 2.47 -14.97 15.67
C VAL A 7 0.96 -14.83 15.55
N THR A 8 0.48 -13.59 15.38
CA THR A 8 -0.92 -13.29 15.11
C THR A 8 -1.36 -14.01 13.83
N GLU A 9 -2.44 -14.78 13.92
CA GLU A 9 -3.03 -15.51 12.81
C GLU A 9 -3.51 -14.52 11.74
N THR A 10 -2.74 -14.43 10.65
CA THR A 10 -3.19 -13.84 9.38
C THR A 10 -4.40 -14.63 8.89
N THR A 11 -5.41 -13.92 8.42
CA THR A 11 -6.65 -14.52 7.88
C THR A 11 -6.31 -15.41 6.67
N GLU A 12 -7.09 -16.46 6.42
CA GLU A 12 -6.83 -17.38 5.29
C GLU A 12 -6.83 -16.64 3.93
N GLU A 13 -7.63 -15.57 3.80
CA GLU A 13 -7.66 -14.70 2.62
C GLU A 13 -6.34 -13.93 2.42
N GLU A 14 -5.71 -13.42 3.49
CA GLU A 14 -4.40 -12.75 3.43
C GLU A 14 -3.24 -13.71 3.10
N ARG A 15 -3.36 -14.99 3.50
CA ARG A 15 -2.37 -16.03 3.18
C ARG A 15 -2.46 -16.51 1.73
N VAL A 16 -3.66 -16.54 1.16
CA VAL A 16 -3.90 -16.88 -0.25
C VAL A 16 -3.36 -15.77 -1.17
N ASP A 17 -3.51 -14.50 -0.79
CA ASP A 17 -3.03 -13.34 -1.57
C ASP A 17 -1.49 -13.39 -1.75
N LYS A 18 -0.72 -13.68 -0.69
CA LYS A 18 0.77 -13.74 -0.73
C LYS A 18 1.36 -14.67 -1.80
N ASN A 19 0.57 -15.59 -2.36
CA ASN A 19 1.02 -16.56 -3.36
C ASN A 19 0.21 -16.52 -4.68
N ASP A 20 -0.64 -15.52 -4.92
CA ASP A 20 -1.38 -15.35 -6.18
C ASP A 20 -0.46 -14.82 -7.31
N LYS A 21 0.62 -15.56 -7.59
CA LYS A 21 1.51 -15.24 -8.71
C LYS A 21 0.79 -15.45 -10.02
N LYS A 22 0.59 -14.35 -10.76
CA LYS A 22 0.02 -14.39 -12.11
C LYS A 22 1.12 -14.33 -13.15
N LYS A 23 0.85 -14.94 -14.31
CA LYS A 23 1.70 -14.77 -15.48
C LYS A 23 1.19 -13.58 -16.28
N LEU A 24 2.09 -12.69 -16.68
CA LEU A 24 1.79 -11.66 -17.67
C LEU A 24 1.89 -12.27 -19.06
N THR A 25 0.81 -12.15 -19.85
CA THR A 25 0.75 -12.68 -21.21
C THR A 25 0.76 -11.56 -22.24
N ALA A 26 1.02 -11.89 -23.51
CA ALA A 26 0.91 -10.91 -24.61
C ALA A 26 -0.50 -10.32 -24.71
N ALA A 27 -1.54 -11.12 -24.43
CA ALA A 27 -2.92 -10.64 -24.40
C ALA A 27 -3.18 -9.63 -23.27
N ASP A 28 -2.50 -9.77 -22.13
CA ASP A 28 -2.56 -8.77 -21.05
C ASP A 28 -1.86 -7.48 -21.43
N LEU A 29 -0.72 -7.57 -22.15
CA LEU A 29 -0.03 -6.39 -22.69
C LEU A 29 -0.89 -5.63 -23.70
N ASP A 30 -1.58 -6.35 -24.59
CA ASP A 30 -2.43 -5.74 -25.63
C ASP A 30 -3.59 -4.93 -25.05
N GLN A 31 -4.11 -5.29 -23.88
CA GLN A 31 -5.16 -4.55 -23.18
C GLN A 31 -4.71 -3.15 -22.76
N VAL A 32 -3.42 -2.98 -22.47
CA VAL A 32 -2.85 -1.75 -21.92
C VAL A 32 -1.88 -1.04 -22.88
N ARG A 33 -1.59 -1.64 -24.05
CA ARG A 33 -0.63 -1.13 -25.04
C ARG A 33 -0.92 0.28 -25.55
N ARG A 34 -2.19 0.70 -25.50
CA ARG A 34 -2.66 2.01 -25.94
C ARG A 34 -2.59 3.09 -24.86
N LEU A 35 -2.31 2.70 -23.61
CA LEU A 35 -2.24 3.64 -22.50
C LEU A 35 -0.92 4.42 -22.53
N GLU A 36 -0.98 5.66 -22.09
CA GLU A 36 0.21 6.49 -21.91
C GLU A 36 1.17 5.82 -20.92
N GLY A 37 2.47 5.88 -21.22
CA GLY A 37 3.50 5.22 -20.41
C GLY A 37 3.73 3.75 -20.72
N PHE A 38 3.05 3.16 -21.72
CA PHE A 38 3.42 1.83 -22.19
C PHE A 38 4.86 1.85 -22.78
N PRO A 39 5.75 0.92 -22.38
CA PRO A 39 7.15 0.96 -22.77
C PRO A 39 7.36 0.64 -24.27
N LEU A 40 8.38 1.24 -24.89
CA LEU A 40 8.79 0.98 -26.28
C LEU A 40 9.62 -0.31 -26.44
N GLY A 41 9.59 -1.20 -25.46
CA GLY A 41 10.37 -2.43 -25.42
C GLY A 41 9.67 -3.61 -26.11
N ARG A 42 10.39 -4.73 -26.26
CA ARG A 42 9.79 -6.00 -26.70
C ARG A 42 8.97 -6.61 -25.58
N ASP A 43 7.87 -7.27 -25.93
CA ASP A 43 6.95 -7.92 -25.00
C ASP A 43 7.68 -8.89 -24.06
N GLU A 44 8.68 -9.65 -24.55
CA GLU A 44 9.42 -10.61 -23.74
C GLU A 44 10.22 -9.94 -22.62
N GLU A 45 10.79 -8.75 -22.87
CA GLU A 45 11.55 -8.01 -21.86
C GLU A 45 10.61 -7.36 -20.83
N ILE A 46 9.46 -6.86 -21.28
CA ILE A 46 8.42 -6.31 -20.39
C ILE A 46 7.93 -7.40 -19.43
N ILE A 47 7.65 -8.59 -19.95
CA ILE A 47 7.22 -9.75 -19.15
C ILE A 47 8.32 -10.18 -18.19
N LYS A 48 9.57 -10.27 -18.65
CA LYS A 48 10.72 -10.68 -17.83
C LYS A 48 11.01 -9.72 -16.66
N LEU A 49 10.79 -8.42 -16.86
CA LEU A 49 10.98 -7.42 -15.82
C LEU A 49 9.82 -7.35 -14.83
N SER A 50 8.66 -7.91 -15.15
CA SER A 50 7.44 -7.84 -14.33
C SER A 50 7.37 -8.94 -13.26
N ASP A 51 6.71 -8.67 -12.12
CA ASP A 51 6.33 -9.66 -11.09
C ASP A 51 4.82 -9.53 -10.79
N PRO A 52 3.96 -10.05 -11.69
CA PRO A 52 2.53 -9.85 -11.59
C PRO A 52 1.87 -10.67 -10.46
N PRO A 53 0.77 -10.19 -9.88
CA PRO A 53 0.06 -8.94 -10.22
C PRO A 53 0.66 -7.69 -9.58
N TYR A 54 1.65 -7.84 -8.70
CA TYR A 54 2.13 -6.80 -7.80
C TYR A 54 2.99 -5.74 -8.49
N TYR A 55 3.73 -6.11 -9.52
CA TYR A 55 4.59 -5.21 -10.27
C TYR A 55 4.56 -5.54 -11.76
N THR A 56 4.39 -4.54 -12.61
CA THR A 56 4.52 -4.69 -14.07
C THR A 56 5.35 -3.58 -14.66
N ALA A 57 6.30 -3.89 -15.54
CA ALA A 57 7.14 -2.90 -16.23
C ALA A 57 6.38 -2.05 -17.29
N CYS A 58 5.05 -2.12 -17.28
CA CYS A 58 4.09 -1.41 -18.11
C CYS A 58 2.90 -0.97 -17.23
N PRO A 59 1.95 -0.18 -17.74
CA PRO A 59 0.67 0.01 -17.06
C PRO A 59 0.07 -1.34 -16.64
N ASN A 60 -0.38 -1.44 -15.38
CA ASN A 60 -0.68 -2.74 -14.78
C ASN A 60 -2.06 -3.27 -15.22
N PRO A 61 -2.15 -4.35 -16.03
CA PRO A 61 -3.42 -4.88 -16.51
C PRO A 61 -4.26 -5.53 -15.39
N PHE A 62 -3.67 -5.83 -14.24
CA PHE A 62 -4.36 -6.43 -13.10
C PHE A 62 -4.94 -5.40 -12.13
N LEU A 63 -4.68 -4.10 -12.34
CA LEU A 63 -5.10 -3.03 -11.44
C LEU A 63 -6.62 -2.93 -11.30
N LEU A 64 -7.37 -3.04 -12.39
CA LEU A 64 -8.83 -2.96 -12.34
C LEU A 64 -9.41 -4.10 -11.50
N ASN A 65 -8.96 -5.33 -11.73
CA ASN A 65 -9.38 -6.49 -10.93
C ASN A 65 -9.03 -6.33 -9.44
N PHE A 66 -7.92 -5.67 -9.12
CA PHE A 66 -7.54 -5.37 -7.75
C PHE A 66 -8.50 -4.37 -7.10
N VAL A 67 -8.85 -3.30 -7.81
CA VAL A 67 -9.83 -2.30 -7.34
C VAL A 67 -11.22 -2.91 -7.23
N ASP A 68 -11.65 -3.74 -8.17
CA ASP A 68 -12.95 -4.41 -8.11
C ASP A 68 -13.05 -5.37 -6.93
N ARG A 69 -11.95 -6.04 -6.59
CA ARG A 69 -11.90 -7.00 -5.48
C ARG A 69 -11.91 -6.33 -4.10
N TYR A 70 -11.19 -5.22 -3.97
CA TYR A 70 -10.87 -4.62 -2.66
C TYR A 70 -11.43 -3.22 -2.44
N GLY A 71 -11.82 -2.54 -3.51
CA GLY A 71 -12.42 -1.22 -3.47
C GLY A 71 -13.88 -1.26 -3.06
N LYS A 72 -14.38 -0.09 -2.67
CA LYS A 72 -15.80 0.14 -2.43
C LYS A 72 -16.31 1.06 -3.53
N PRO A 73 -17.37 0.70 -4.27
CA PRO A 73 -18.01 1.62 -5.20
C PRO A 73 -18.42 2.91 -4.48
N PHE A 74 -18.15 4.05 -5.10
CA PHE A 74 -18.58 5.34 -4.55
C PHE A 74 -20.07 5.55 -4.84
N ASP A 75 -20.86 5.79 -3.79
CA ASP A 75 -22.27 6.15 -3.87
C ASP A 75 -22.50 7.48 -3.15
N SER A 76 -22.67 8.56 -3.92
CA SER A 76 -22.89 9.90 -3.37
C SER A 76 -24.15 10.05 -2.53
N ALA A 77 -25.15 9.18 -2.72
CA ALA A 77 -26.40 9.24 -1.95
C ALA A 77 -26.29 8.55 -0.58
N ALA A 78 -25.42 7.56 -0.47
CA ALA A 78 -25.17 6.81 0.77
C ALA A 78 -23.88 7.24 1.50
N ASP A 79 -23.05 8.08 0.87
CA ASP A 79 -21.79 8.52 1.45
C ASP A 79 -22.01 9.37 2.71
N ASN A 80 -21.57 8.83 3.84
CA ASN A 80 -21.59 9.48 5.14
C ASN A 80 -20.16 9.69 5.68
N TYR A 81 -19.16 9.60 4.81
CA TYR A 81 -17.77 9.83 5.19
C TYR A 81 -17.58 11.26 5.68
N HIS A 82 -17.11 11.39 6.92
CA HIS A 82 -16.80 12.66 7.53
C HIS A 82 -15.62 12.52 8.49
N ARG A 83 -14.58 13.32 8.28
CA ARG A 83 -13.39 13.40 9.15
C ARG A 83 -12.97 14.85 9.32
N GLU A 84 -12.70 15.26 10.55
CA GLU A 84 -12.12 16.57 10.82
C GLU A 84 -10.70 16.67 10.25
N PRO A 85 -10.22 17.87 9.86
CA PRO A 85 -8.83 18.05 9.45
C PRO A 85 -7.86 17.55 10.52
N PHE A 86 -6.92 16.71 10.13
CA PHE A 86 -5.85 16.22 11.00
C PHE A 86 -4.79 17.30 11.20
N ALA A 87 -4.81 17.95 12.37
CA ALA A 87 -3.94 19.09 12.71
C ALA A 87 -2.99 18.79 13.88
N SER A 88 -2.43 17.57 13.93
CA SER A 88 -1.42 17.21 14.94
C SER A 88 -0.01 17.51 14.43
N ASP A 89 0.85 18.01 15.32
CA ASP A 89 2.28 18.17 15.03
C ASP A 89 2.93 16.77 14.97
N VAL A 90 3.03 16.21 13.77
CA VAL A 90 3.67 14.91 13.55
C VAL A 90 5.18 15.10 13.39
N SER A 91 5.91 15.03 14.51
CA SER A 91 7.37 14.98 14.51
C SER A 91 7.86 13.54 14.68
N GLU A 92 8.52 13.01 13.67
CA GLU A 92 9.11 11.66 13.71
C GLU A 92 10.62 11.72 13.48
N GLY A 93 11.37 11.01 14.32
CA GLY A 93 12.82 10.90 14.20
C GLY A 93 13.21 10.05 12.98
N LYS A 94 14.32 10.40 12.33
CA LYS A 94 14.88 9.64 11.18
C LYS A 94 15.68 8.38 11.58
N ASN A 95 15.54 7.92 12.82
CA ASN A 95 16.39 6.85 13.38
C ASN A 95 15.78 5.44 13.24
N ASP A 96 14.57 5.35 12.70
CA ASP A 96 13.88 4.07 12.57
C ASP A 96 14.62 3.12 11.57
N PRO A 97 14.83 1.83 11.90
CA PRO A 97 15.51 0.88 11.02
C PRO A 97 14.88 0.76 9.62
N ILE A 98 13.55 0.82 9.51
CA ILE A 98 12.81 0.77 8.24
C ILE A 98 13.04 2.06 7.45
N TYR A 99 13.09 3.20 8.14
CA TYR A 99 13.45 4.47 7.51
C TYR A 99 14.87 4.44 6.95
N ASN A 100 15.83 3.88 7.70
CA ASN A 100 17.25 3.85 7.34
C ASN A 100 17.63 2.77 6.32
N ALA A 101 16.80 1.75 6.08
CA ALA A 101 17.09 0.68 5.12
C ALA A 101 17.36 1.18 3.68
N HIS A 102 16.72 2.29 3.29
CA HIS A 102 16.94 2.94 1.99
C HIS A 102 16.96 4.46 2.13
N SER A 103 18.13 5.05 1.94
CA SER A 103 18.34 6.50 2.03
C SER A 103 17.73 7.21 0.83
N TYR A 104 16.80 8.13 1.09
CA TYR A 104 16.28 9.06 0.11
C TYR A 104 16.00 10.40 0.81
N HIS A 105 16.45 11.51 0.22
CA HIS A 105 16.53 12.78 0.95
C HIS A 105 15.17 13.34 1.37
N THR A 106 14.13 13.10 0.56
CA THR A 106 12.75 13.53 0.84
C THR A 106 11.89 12.39 1.40
N LYS A 107 12.51 11.29 1.86
CA LYS A 107 11.78 10.16 2.46
C LYS A 107 11.00 10.65 3.67
N VAL A 108 9.71 10.34 3.70
CA VAL A 108 8.85 10.59 4.86
C VAL A 108 8.85 9.33 5.74
N PRO A 109 9.05 9.45 7.06
CA PRO A 109 8.93 8.32 7.98
C PRO A 109 7.54 7.67 7.93
N HIS A 110 7.47 6.35 7.83
CA HIS A 110 6.19 5.62 7.78
C HIS A 110 5.33 5.89 9.02
N ARG A 111 5.94 6.06 10.20
CA ARG A 111 5.26 6.40 11.46
C ARG A 111 4.45 7.70 11.34
N ALA A 112 4.94 8.66 10.54
CA ALA A 112 4.20 9.89 10.27
C ALA A 112 3.00 9.63 9.36
N ILE A 113 3.22 8.86 8.29
CA ILE A 113 2.17 8.50 7.31
C ILE A 113 1.05 7.67 7.97
N MET A 114 1.39 6.75 8.89
CA MET A 114 0.41 5.91 9.59
C MET A 114 -0.66 6.72 10.31
N ARG A 115 -0.32 7.86 10.91
CA ARG A 115 -1.30 8.73 11.58
C ARG A 115 -2.36 9.26 10.61
N TYR A 116 -1.94 9.71 9.42
CA TYR A 116 -2.86 10.14 8.37
C TYR A 116 -3.73 8.98 7.89
N ILE A 117 -3.15 7.81 7.65
CA ILE A 117 -3.90 6.61 7.23
C ILE A 117 -4.96 6.24 8.28
N LEU A 118 -4.58 6.17 9.55
CA LEU A 118 -5.45 5.78 10.65
C LEU A 118 -6.58 6.79 10.91
N HIS A 119 -6.32 8.07 10.66
CA HIS A 119 -7.31 9.14 10.83
C HIS A 119 -8.33 9.17 9.69
N TYR A 120 -7.86 9.07 8.44
CA TYR A 120 -8.71 9.27 7.25
C TYR A 120 -9.30 7.99 6.66
N THR A 121 -8.85 6.80 7.08
CA THR A 121 -9.29 5.54 6.47
C THR A 121 -9.71 4.51 7.51
N GLU A 122 -10.52 3.56 7.09
CA GLU A 122 -10.88 2.37 7.86
C GLU A 122 -9.98 1.19 7.49
N PRO A 123 -9.81 0.20 8.40
CA PRO A 123 -9.14 -1.05 8.06
C PRO A 123 -9.71 -1.67 6.77
N GLY A 124 -8.82 -2.13 5.89
CA GLY A 124 -9.17 -2.73 4.60
C GLY A 124 -9.42 -1.74 3.46
N ASP A 125 -9.49 -0.43 3.71
CA ASP A 125 -9.65 0.55 2.64
C ASP A 125 -8.46 0.56 1.67
N LEU A 126 -8.73 1.00 0.43
CA LEU A 126 -7.72 1.23 -0.60
C LEU A 126 -7.06 2.61 -0.43
N ILE A 127 -5.74 2.64 -0.51
CA ILE A 127 -4.92 3.85 -0.52
C ILE A 127 -4.25 3.96 -1.87
N PHE A 128 -4.33 5.14 -2.49
CA PHE A 128 -3.61 5.45 -3.72
C PHE A 128 -2.54 6.50 -3.44
N ASP A 129 -1.32 6.22 -3.88
CA ASP A 129 -0.19 7.14 -3.83
C ASP A 129 0.50 7.18 -5.20
N GLY A 130 0.16 8.18 -6.01
CA GLY A 130 0.72 8.37 -7.35
C GLY A 130 2.14 8.94 -7.38
N PHE A 131 2.73 9.26 -6.23
CA PHE A 131 4.07 9.83 -6.09
C PHE A 131 4.86 9.12 -5.00
N CYS A 132 4.81 7.79 -4.99
CA CYS A 132 5.19 6.98 -3.84
C CYS A 132 6.69 7.05 -3.49
N GLY A 133 7.54 7.44 -4.45
CA GLY A 133 8.99 7.53 -4.27
C GLY A 133 9.57 6.21 -3.74
N THR A 134 9.97 6.20 -2.47
CA THR A 134 10.50 4.99 -1.79
C THR A 134 9.45 3.98 -1.35
N GLY A 135 8.16 4.26 -1.54
CA GLY A 135 7.05 3.35 -1.23
C GLY A 135 6.63 3.32 0.25
N MET A 136 7.03 4.32 1.05
CA MET A 136 6.74 4.33 2.49
C MET A 136 5.24 4.36 2.83
N THR A 137 4.39 4.84 1.92
CA THR A 137 2.93 4.76 2.06
C THR A 137 2.44 3.31 2.09
N GLY A 138 2.97 2.43 1.24
CA GLY A 138 2.63 1.02 1.26
C GLY A 138 3.10 0.33 2.54
N VAL A 139 4.30 0.67 3.01
CA VAL A 139 4.82 0.18 4.30
C VAL A 139 3.93 0.63 5.46
N ALA A 140 3.57 1.91 5.51
CA ALA A 140 2.69 2.47 6.52
C ALA A 140 1.31 1.80 6.51
N ALA A 141 0.73 1.58 5.33
CA ALA A 141 -0.57 0.92 5.16
C ALA A 141 -0.58 -0.49 5.77
N GLN A 142 0.50 -1.26 5.59
CA GLN A 142 0.63 -2.60 6.17
C GLN A 142 0.91 -2.57 7.67
N LEU A 143 1.80 -1.67 8.12
CA LEU A 143 2.13 -1.54 9.54
C LEU A 143 0.96 -1.03 10.39
N CYS A 144 -0.11 -0.48 9.80
CA CYS A 144 -1.36 -0.24 10.51
C CYS A 144 -2.01 -1.55 11.02
N GLY A 145 -1.73 -2.71 10.41
CA GLY A 145 -2.18 -4.02 10.87
C GLY A 145 -1.26 -4.67 11.91
N SER A 146 0.01 -4.27 11.94
CA SER A 146 1.00 -4.80 12.88
C SER A 146 1.91 -3.68 13.41
N PRO A 147 1.36 -2.71 14.18
CA PRO A 147 2.13 -1.58 14.65
C PRO A 147 3.13 -1.98 15.74
N ASP A 148 4.23 -1.23 15.81
CA ASP A 148 5.12 -1.29 16.96
C ASP A 148 4.34 -0.94 18.26
N PRO A 149 4.54 -1.65 19.39
CA PRO A 149 3.80 -1.40 20.62
C PRO A 149 3.94 0.02 21.18
N GLU A 150 5.11 0.65 21.03
CA GLU A 150 5.33 2.02 21.51
C GLU A 150 4.58 3.02 20.65
N LEU A 151 4.67 2.89 19.32
CA LEU A 151 3.91 3.72 18.40
C LEU A 151 2.40 3.56 18.61
N LYS A 152 1.94 2.33 18.82
CA LYS A 152 0.52 2.05 19.06
C LYS A 152 -0.01 2.82 20.27
N LEU A 153 0.72 2.79 21.38
CA LEU A 153 0.35 3.50 22.60
C LEU A 153 0.30 5.03 22.38
N GLN A 154 1.28 5.58 21.66
CA GLN A 154 1.31 7.01 21.33
C GLN A 154 0.09 7.41 20.48
N VAL A 155 -0.20 6.66 19.43
CA VAL A 155 -1.30 6.98 18.51
C VAL A 155 -2.66 6.82 19.20
N GLU A 156 -2.84 5.85 20.10
CA GLU A 156 -4.07 5.69 20.88
C GLU A 156 -4.32 6.86 21.85
N GLN A 157 -3.27 7.54 22.30
CA GLN A 157 -3.38 8.78 23.09
C GLN A 157 -3.72 9.99 22.22
N GLU A 158 -3.13 10.07 21.02
CA GLU A 158 -3.36 11.15 20.07
C GLU A 158 -4.74 11.08 19.39
N ILE A 159 -5.20 9.87 19.07
CA ILE A 159 -6.42 9.60 18.30
C ILE A 159 -7.32 8.64 19.09
N PRO A 160 -8.19 9.16 19.99
CA PRO A 160 -9.11 8.33 20.75
C PRO A 160 -10.04 7.51 19.83
N GLY A 161 -10.11 6.21 20.06
CA GLY A 161 -10.95 5.31 19.26
C GLY A 161 -10.37 4.93 17.88
N VAL A 162 -9.06 5.13 17.67
CA VAL A 162 -8.36 4.71 16.46
C VAL A 162 -8.60 3.24 16.12
N LYS A 163 -8.80 2.97 14.83
CA LYS A 163 -9.02 1.61 14.31
C LYS A 163 -7.79 1.10 13.59
N TRP A 164 -7.17 0.11 14.22
CA TRP A 164 -6.01 -0.62 13.70
C TRP A 164 -6.43 -1.69 12.70
N GLY A 165 -5.56 -1.96 11.73
CA GLY A 165 -5.75 -2.94 10.66
C GLY A 165 -4.99 -2.55 9.39
N ALA A 166 -4.63 -3.52 8.56
CA ALA A 166 -3.92 -3.23 7.33
C ALA A 166 -4.82 -2.48 6.34
N ARG A 167 -4.21 -1.63 5.51
CA ARG A 167 -4.84 -1.03 4.31
C ARG A 167 -4.11 -1.55 3.08
N ARG A 168 -4.81 -1.58 1.95
CA ARG A 168 -4.27 -2.05 0.68
C ARG A 168 -3.81 -0.85 -0.14
N ALA A 169 -2.63 -0.91 -0.74
CA ALA A 169 -2.02 0.26 -1.37
C ALA A 169 -1.71 0.04 -2.86
N VAL A 170 -2.09 1.02 -3.67
CA VAL A 170 -1.65 1.15 -5.06
C VAL A 170 -0.65 2.29 -5.12
N LEU A 171 0.59 1.98 -5.49
CA LEU A 171 1.71 2.91 -5.51
C LEU A 171 2.14 3.17 -6.95
N GLY A 172 2.04 4.43 -7.40
CA GLY A 172 2.55 4.92 -8.67
C GLY A 172 3.85 5.70 -8.47
N GLY A 173 4.86 5.41 -9.29
CA GLY A 173 6.12 6.15 -9.32
C GLY A 173 6.39 6.77 -10.70
N SER A 174 7.34 7.72 -10.77
CA SER A 174 7.71 8.46 -11.99
C SER A 174 8.18 7.60 -13.17
N LEU A 175 8.39 6.30 -12.98
CA LEU A 175 8.79 5.35 -14.03
C LEU A 175 7.60 4.50 -14.46
N THR A 176 6.51 5.08 -14.99
CA THR A 176 5.45 4.40 -15.80
C THR A 176 4.92 3.05 -15.28
N CYS A 177 5.12 2.76 -14.00
CA CYS A 177 5.00 1.44 -13.42
C CYS A 177 4.20 1.54 -12.14
N SER A 178 3.02 0.92 -12.17
CA SER A 178 2.13 0.82 -11.02
C SER A 178 2.53 -0.41 -10.21
N HIS A 179 2.99 -0.19 -8.98
CA HIS A 179 3.19 -1.24 -8.01
C HIS A 179 1.89 -1.40 -7.22
N ILE A 180 1.26 -2.55 -7.34
CA ILE A 180 0.20 -2.97 -6.41
C ILE A 180 0.92 -3.60 -5.23
N HIS A 181 1.00 -2.90 -4.10
CA HIS A 181 1.53 -3.46 -2.87
C HIS A 181 0.39 -4.09 -2.07
N CYS A 182 0.24 -5.40 -2.26
CA CYS A 182 -0.44 -6.29 -1.33
C CYS A 182 0.63 -7.21 -0.73
N LEU A 183 1.06 -6.91 0.49
CA LEU A 183 1.87 -7.83 1.30
C LEU A 183 1.11 -8.13 2.58
#